data_AF-A0AA36C7T2-F1
#
_entry.id   AF-A0AA36C7T2-F1
#
_cell.length_a   1.000
_cell.length_b   1.000
_cell.length_c   1.000
_cell.angle_alpha   90.00
_cell.angle_beta   90.00
_cell.angle_gamma   90.00
#
_symmetry.space_group_name_H-M   'P 1'
#
loop_
_entity.id
_entity.type
_entity.pdbx_description
1 polymer ?
#
loop_
_entity_poly.entity_id
_entity_poly.type
_entity_poly.pdbx_seq_one_letter_code
_entity_poly.pdbx_strand_id
1 'polypeptide(L)'
;MMSMIENISQWVNGWIDFNMVLDVNGGPSWANSSYDAPIIVNATSQEFYKQPLYYAIAHFSKFIRPGAIKIRLSDNDDLVEIESTAAINQSGQRVMILLNSGLSWIENVTIVDTERPGKFLNLQIGPREFQTIIWDAPLNPEVMATKTD
;
A
#
# COMPACT_ATOMS: atom_id res chain seq x y z
N MET A 1 -2.57 -12.43 10.32
CA MET A 1 -2.19 -11.04 10.62
C MET A 1 -2.86 -10.18 9.58
N MET A 2 -3.56 -9.11 9.99
CA MET A 2 -4.24 -8.25 9.03
C MET A 2 -3.23 -7.56 8.11
N SER A 3 -3.59 -7.35 6.84
CA SER A 3 -2.73 -6.69 5.86
C SER A 3 -2.61 -5.18 6.16
N MET A 4 -1.58 -4.52 5.62
CA MET A 4 -1.48 -3.05 5.69
C MET A 4 -2.71 -2.36 5.08
N ILE A 5 -3.28 -2.96 4.01
CA ILE A 5 -4.48 -2.45 3.36
C ILE A 5 -5.66 -2.54 4.31
N GLU A 6 -5.90 -3.70 4.93
CA GLU A 6 -6.98 -3.87 5.90
C GLU A 6 -6.86 -2.89 7.07
N ASN A 7 -5.65 -2.67 7.59
CA ASN A 7 -5.41 -1.74 8.70
C ASN A 7 -5.80 -0.32 8.30
N ILE A 8 -5.29 0.18 7.17
CA ILE A 8 -5.62 1.52 6.65
C ILE A 8 -7.12 1.61 6.32
N SER A 9 -7.70 0.51 5.82
CA SER A 9 -9.13 0.40 5.55
C SER A 9 -10.00 0.48 6.82
N GLN A 10 -9.46 0.14 7.99
CA GLN A 10 -10.13 0.20 9.31
C GLN A 10 -9.68 1.40 10.18
N TRP A 11 -9.50 2.57 9.57
CA TRP A 11 -9.25 3.85 10.26
C TRP A 11 -7.87 3.99 10.92
N VAL A 12 -6.93 3.10 10.65
CA VAL A 12 -5.55 3.28 11.10
C VAL A 12 -4.90 4.43 10.33
N ASN A 13 -4.37 5.42 11.06
CA ASN A 13 -3.74 6.62 10.48
C ASN A 13 -2.26 6.46 10.13
N GLY A 14 -1.63 5.34 10.50
CA GLY A 14 -0.22 5.08 10.23
C GLY A 14 0.20 3.67 10.61
N TRP A 15 1.24 3.16 9.95
CA TRP A 15 1.79 1.83 10.18
C TRP A 15 3.31 1.94 10.34
N ILE A 16 3.85 1.27 11.36
CA ILE A 16 5.27 1.31 11.71
C ILE A 16 5.76 -0.13 11.81
N ASP A 17 6.78 -0.48 11.02
CA ASP A 17 7.45 -1.78 11.12
C ASP A 17 8.35 -1.85 12.35
N PHE A 18 8.70 -3.06 12.77
CA PHE A 18 9.52 -3.28 13.96
C PHE A 18 11.02 -3.04 13.69
N ASN A 19 11.71 -4.02 13.08
CA ASN A 19 13.12 -3.87 12.73
C ASN A 19 13.24 -3.46 11.26
N MET A 20 13.83 -2.30 10.99
CA MET A 20 14.06 -1.89 9.60
C MET A 20 15.21 -2.64 8.92
N VAL A 21 16.21 -3.05 9.71
CA VAL A 21 17.44 -3.69 9.25
C VAL A 21 17.88 -4.75 10.25
N LEU A 22 18.21 -5.95 9.79
CA LEU A 22 18.82 -7.03 10.60
C LEU A 22 19.99 -7.67 9.84
N ASP A 23 20.78 -8.48 10.53
CA ASP A 23 21.81 -9.31 9.88
C ASP A 23 21.21 -10.55 9.19
N VAL A 24 22.06 -11.33 8.50
CA VAL A 24 21.66 -12.56 7.79
C VAL A 24 21.07 -13.66 8.69
N ASN A 25 21.22 -13.53 10.02
CA ASN A 25 20.65 -14.46 11.00
C ASN A 25 19.44 -13.86 11.74
N GLY A 26 18.92 -12.71 11.31
CA GLY A 26 17.76 -12.06 11.93
C GLY A 26 18.06 -11.40 13.28
N GLY A 27 19.31 -11.04 13.54
CA GLY A 27 19.77 -10.42 14.78
C GLY A 27 20.48 -9.07 14.58
N PRO A 28 21.19 -8.58 15.62
CA PRO A 28 21.41 -9.19 16.92
C PRO A 28 20.22 -9.05 17.88
N SER A 29 19.99 -10.04 18.74
CA SER A 29 18.95 -10.01 19.78
C SER A 29 19.50 -10.48 21.12
N TRP A 30 19.23 -9.72 22.19
CA TRP A 30 19.66 -10.07 23.55
C TRP A 30 19.03 -11.38 24.05
N ALA A 31 17.85 -11.72 23.54
CA ALA A 31 17.12 -12.94 23.88
C ALA A 31 17.40 -14.08 22.89
N ASN A 32 18.41 -13.96 22.02
CA ASN A 32 18.71 -14.91 20.94
C ASN A 32 17.49 -15.25 20.06
N SER A 33 16.59 -14.28 19.87
CA SER A 33 15.44 -14.41 18.97
C SER A 33 15.82 -13.94 17.58
N SER A 34 15.46 -14.71 16.56
CA SER A 34 15.61 -14.35 15.16
C SER A 34 14.31 -13.75 14.64
N TYR A 35 14.40 -12.59 14.00
CA TYR A 35 13.27 -11.94 13.35
C TYR A 35 13.56 -11.66 11.89
N ASP A 36 12.52 -11.31 11.15
CA ASP A 36 12.66 -10.82 9.79
C ASP A 36 12.67 -9.28 9.76
N ALA A 37 13.21 -8.71 8.68
CA ALA A 37 13.25 -7.26 8.46
C ALA A 37 13.18 -6.92 6.96
N PRO A 38 12.66 -5.75 6.56
CA PRO A 38 12.63 -5.33 5.16
C PRO A 38 14.00 -5.32 4.49
N ILE A 39 15.07 -5.05 5.25
CA ILE A 39 16.44 -5.05 4.78
C ILE A 39 17.27 -6.03 5.61
N ILE A 40 18.00 -6.90 4.93
CA ILE A 40 18.98 -7.81 5.54
C ILE A 40 20.38 -7.40 5.12
N VAL A 41 21.30 -7.24 6.06
CA VAL A 41 22.68 -6.82 5.80
C VAL A 41 23.62 -8.01 5.97
N ASN A 42 24.44 -8.25 4.96
CA ASN A 42 25.57 -9.17 5.02
C ASN A 42 26.87 -8.36 5.14
N ALA A 43 27.32 -8.18 6.37
CA ALA A 43 28.53 -7.40 6.66
C ALA A 43 29.81 -8.02 6.09
N THR A 44 29.88 -9.36 5.99
CA THR A 44 31.04 -10.09 5.44
C THR A 44 31.24 -9.78 3.96
N SER A 45 30.15 -9.78 3.19
CA SER A 45 30.16 -9.47 1.75
C SER A 45 29.98 -7.99 1.44
N GLN A 46 29.80 -7.13 2.46
CA GLN A 46 29.49 -5.70 2.33
C GLN A 46 28.27 -5.41 1.42
N GLU A 47 27.23 -6.22 1.53
CA GLU A 47 26.02 -6.10 0.73
C GLU A 47 24.76 -6.11 1.60
N PHE A 48 23.63 -5.73 1.00
CA PHE A 48 22.34 -5.82 1.65
C PHE A 48 21.27 -6.28 0.66
N TYR A 49 20.26 -6.94 1.19
CA TYR A 49 19.14 -7.47 0.42
C TYR A 49 17.87 -6.72 0.80
N LYS A 50 17.16 -6.23 -0.21
CA LYS A 50 15.81 -5.69 -0.06
C LYS A 50 14.82 -6.82 -0.21
N GLN A 51 14.12 -7.15 0.87
CA GLN A 51 13.16 -8.24 0.89
C GLN A 51 11.82 -7.80 0.27
N PRO A 52 10.93 -8.75 -0.10
CA PRO A 52 9.59 -8.43 -0.60
C PRO A 52 8.84 -7.43 0.29
N LEU A 53 9.00 -7.54 1.62
CA LEU A 53 8.40 -6.62 2.59
C LEU A 53 8.84 -5.16 2.38
N TYR A 54 10.10 -4.90 2.01
CA TYR A 54 10.59 -3.56 1.68
C TYR A 54 9.79 -2.95 0.52
N TYR A 55 9.53 -3.74 -0.52
CA TYR A 55 8.77 -3.28 -1.68
C TYR A 55 7.29 -3.10 -1.35
N ALA A 56 6.70 -4.01 -0.56
CA ALA A 56 5.34 -3.87 -0.07
C ALA A 56 5.15 -2.57 0.73
N ILE A 57 6.04 -2.27 1.69
CA ILE A 57 6.02 -1.00 2.45
C ILE A 57 6.22 0.20 1.52
N ALA A 58 7.05 0.07 0.47
CA ALA A 58 7.29 1.14 -0.49
C ALA A 58 6.04 1.52 -1.30
N HIS A 59 5.14 0.58 -1.61
CA HIS A 59 3.86 0.88 -2.27
C HIS A 59 2.99 1.87 -1.46
N PHE A 60 3.14 1.90 -0.13
CA PHE A 60 2.46 2.87 0.72
C PHE A 60 3.33 4.10 0.97
N SER A 61 4.48 3.91 1.61
CA SER A 61 5.32 5.00 2.14
C SER A 61 5.88 5.96 1.07
N LYS A 62 6.09 5.45 -0.16
CA LYS A 62 6.58 6.28 -1.27
C LYS A 62 5.49 7.16 -1.85
N PHE A 63 4.27 6.66 -1.93
CA PHE A 63 3.20 7.30 -2.71
C PHE A 63 2.16 8.02 -1.84
N ILE A 64 1.85 7.50 -0.64
CA ILE A 64 0.99 8.16 0.34
C ILE A 64 1.86 9.01 1.26
N ARG A 65 1.70 10.33 1.21
CA ARG A 65 2.53 11.30 1.96
C ARG A 65 1.86 11.72 3.26
N PRO A 66 2.63 12.17 4.27
CA PRO A 66 2.06 12.70 5.50
C PRO A 66 0.99 13.77 5.23
N GLY A 67 -0.14 13.68 5.93
CA GLY A 67 -1.29 14.56 5.73
C GLY A 67 -2.19 14.19 4.55
N ALA A 68 -1.97 13.06 3.88
CA ALA A 68 -2.91 12.51 2.92
C ALA A 68 -4.24 12.13 3.59
N ILE A 69 -5.33 12.26 2.84
CA ILE A 69 -6.69 11.97 3.30
C ILE A 69 -7.17 10.71 2.59
N LYS A 70 -7.66 9.73 3.34
CA LYS A 70 -8.19 8.49 2.78
C LYS A 70 -9.47 8.75 1.99
N ILE A 71 -9.61 8.10 0.84
CA ILE A 71 -10.80 8.14 -0.01
C ILE A 71 -11.66 6.92 0.31
N ARG A 72 -12.98 7.11 0.37
CA ARG A 72 -13.91 6.00 0.43
C ARG A 72 -13.96 5.30 -0.92
N LEU A 73 -13.73 3.98 -0.91
CA LEU A 73 -13.90 3.13 -2.07
C LEU A 73 -15.27 2.44 -2.03
N SER A 74 -15.83 2.20 -3.20
CA SER A 74 -17.04 1.40 -3.41
C SER A 74 -16.61 0.21 -4.26
N ASP A 75 -16.22 -0.87 -3.61
CA ASP A 75 -15.70 -2.06 -4.29
C ASP A 75 -16.85 -2.96 -4.75
N ASN A 76 -16.60 -3.80 -5.75
CA ASN A 76 -17.53 -4.84 -6.16
C ASN A 76 -17.27 -6.11 -5.33
N ASP A 77 -18.32 -6.67 -4.74
CA ASP A 77 -18.27 -7.89 -3.91
C ASP A 77 -17.73 -9.11 -4.70
N ASP A 78 -17.73 -9.06 -6.03
CA ASP A 78 -17.20 -10.14 -6.88
C ASP A 78 -15.66 -10.26 -6.82
N LEU A 79 -14.93 -9.21 -6.44
CA LEU A 79 -13.46 -9.17 -6.43
C LEU A 79 -12.86 -9.53 -5.05
N VAL A 80 -13.25 -10.69 -4.52
CA VAL A 80 -12.97 -11.11 -3.13
C VAL A 80 -11.48 -11.13 -2.77
N GLU A 81 -10.60 -11.46 -3.73
CA GLU A 81 -9.15 -11.55 -3.51
C GLU A 81 -8.40 -10.22 -3.76
N ILE A 82 -9.11 -9.18 -4.21
CA ILE A 82 -8.54 -7.87 -4.45
C ILE A 82 -8.74 -6.98 -3.22
N GLU A 83 -7.65 -6.71 -2.54
CA GLU A 83 -7.61 -5.71 -1.47
C GLU A 83 -7.25 -4.35 -2.06
N SER A 84 -7.95 -3.29 -1.62
CA SER A 84 -7.75 -1.95 -2.14
C SER A 84 -7.75 -0.87 -1.06
N THR A 85 -7.00 0.21 -1.30
CA THR A 85 -7.11 1.45 -0.52
C THR A 85 -6.71 2.64 -1.39
N ALA A 86 -7.24 3.82 -1.09
CA ALA A 86 -6.93 5.04 -1.83
C ALA A 86 -6.83 6.26 -0.91
N ALA A 87 -6.01 7.22 -1.32
CA ALA A 87 -5.81 8.48 -0.61
C ALA A 87 -5.55 9.65 -1.57
N ILE A 88 -5.83 10.87 -1.10
CA ILE A 88 -5.48 12.14 -1.74
C ILE A 88 -4.33 12.75 -0.95
N ASN A 89 -3.18 12.93 -1.60
CA ASN A 89 -2.07 13.68 -1.03
C ASN A 89 -2.43 15.17 -0.93
N GLN A 90 -1.74 15.92 -0.05
CA GLN A 90 -1.98 17.36 0.10
C GLN A 90 -1.75 18.18 -1.19
N SER A 91 -0.99 17.63 -2.15
CA SER A 91 -0.83 18.21 -3.48
C SER A 91 -2.07 18.08 -4.38
N GLY A 92 -3.07 17.28 -3.98
CA GLY A 92 -4.23 16.90 -4.79
C GLY A 92 -4.03 15.65 -5.64
N GLN A 93 -2.83 15.06 -5.65
CA GLN A 93 -2.58 13.80 -6.34
C GLN A 93 -3.35 12.65 -5.65
N ARG A 94 -4.05 11.85 -6.45
CA ARG A 94 -4.74 10.64 -6.02
C ARG A 94 -3.80 9.44 -6.15
N VAL A 95 -3.86 8.57 -5.15
CA VAL A 95 -3.09 7.33 -5.07
C VAL A 95 -4.04 6.21 -4.72
N MET A 96 -4.02 5.13 -5.50
CA MET A 96 -4.72 3.89 -5.20
C MET A 96 -3.70 2.75 -5.14
N ILE A 97 -3.83 1.90 -4.13
CA ILE A 97 -3.01 0.70 -3.96
C ILE A 97 -3.95 -0.50 -4.06
N LEU A 98 -3.58 -1.42 -4.94
CA LEU A 98 -4.25 -2.70 -5.15
C LEU A 98 -3.29 -3.82 -4.76
N LEU A 99 -3.83 -4.85 -4.11
CA LEU A 99 -3.16 -6.12 -3.88
C LEU A 99 -4.08 -7.25 -4.33
N ASN A 100 -3.60 -8.07 -5.26
CA ASN A 100 -4.20 -9.37 -5.49
C ASN A 100 -3.56 -10.38 -4.53
N SER A 101 -4.29 -10.72 -3.46
CA SER A 101 -3.85 -11.70 -2.47
C SER A 101 -4.06 -13.15 -2.94
N GLY A 102 -4.75 -13.32 -4.07
CA GLY A 102 -4.99 -14.55 -4.77
C GLY A 102 -3.72 -15.28 -5.20
N LEU A 103 -3.85 -16.61 -5.32
CA LEU A 103 -2.73 -17.49 -5.60
C LEU A 103 -2.53 -17.82 -7.08
N SER A 104 -3.58 -17.72 -7.89
CA SER A 104 -3.58 -18.41 -9.19
C SER A 104 -4.10 -17.59 -10.37
N TRP A 105 -4.95 -16.60 -10.13
CA TRP A 105 -5.71 -15.97 -11.21
C TRP A 105 -5.30 -14.51 -11.41
N ILE A 106 -5.32 -14.10 -12.68
CA ILE A 106 -5.23 -12.70 -13.07
C ILE A 106 -6.63 -12.12 -12.97
N GLU A 107 -6.77 -11.00 -12.27
CA GLU A 107 -8.02 -10.28 -12.14
C GLU A 107 -8.07 -9.05 -13.05
N ASN A 108 -9.23 -8.78 -13.62
CA ASN A 108 -9.48 -7.56 -14.41
C ASN A 108 -10.15 -6.53 -13.52
N VAL A 109 -9.48 -5.40 -13.28
CA VAL A 109 -9.98 -4.33 -12.42
C VAL A 109 -10.29 -3.10 -13.27
N THR A 110 -11.46 -2.50 -13.04
CA THR A 110 -11.85 -1.22 -13.61
C THR A 110 -11.89 -0.18 -12.51
N ILE A 111 -11.03 0.83 -12.59
CA ILE A 111 -10.99 1.96 -11.66
C ILE A 111 -11.80 3.11 -12.27
N VAL A 112 -12.77 3.62 -11.53
CA VAL A 112 -13.59 4.77 -11.91
C VAL A 112 -13.45 5.86 -10.86
N ASP A 113 -13.06 7.06 -11.30
CA ASP A 113 -13.04 8.25 -10.45
C ASP A 113 -14.35 9.03 -10.66
N THR A 114 -15.21 9.06 -9.65
CA THR A 114 -16.54 9.71 -9.72
C THR A 114 -16.45 11.23 -9.89
N GLU A 115 -15.33 11.84 -9.51
CA GLU A 115 -15.06 13.27 -9.74
C GLU A 115 -14.51 13.55 -11.14
N ARG A 116 -14.29 12.50 -11.96
CA ARG A 116 -13.87 12.62 -13.36
C ARG A 116 -14.82 11.84 -14.27
N PRO A 117 -16.04 12.36 -14.51
CA PRO A 117 -17.04 11.67 -15.32
C PRO A 117 -16.49 11.23 -16.68
N GLY A 118 -16.77 9.98 -17.06
CA GLY A 118 -16.35 9.40 -18.33
C GLY A 118 -14.87 9.00 -18.42
N LYS A 119 -14.11 9.08 -17.31
CA LYS A 119 -12.73 8.57 -17.23
C LYS A 119 -12.70 7.30 -16.37
N PHE A 120 -12.04 6.28 -16.91
CA PHE A 120 -11.81 5.01 -16.22
C PHE A 120 -10.46 4.44 -16.64
N LEU A 121 -9.91 3.54 -15.83
CA LEU A 121 -8.71 2.77 -16.12
C LEU A 121 -9.03 1.29 -15.99
N ASN A 122 -8.85 0.55 -17.08
CA ASN A 122 -8.90 -0.91 -17.07
C ASN A 122 -7.49 -1.45 -16.94
N LEU A 123 -7.27 -2.37 -16.00
CA LEU A 123 -5.99 -3.00 -15.78
C LEU A 123 -6.15 -4.47 -15.42
N GLN A 124 -5.05 -5.20 -15.56
CA GLN A 124 -4.94 -6.59 -15.11
C GLN A 124 -3.95 -6.64 -13.95
N ILE A 125 -4.30 -7.40 -12.91
CA ILE A 125 -3.44 -7.64 -11.76
C ILE A 125 -3.25 -9.15 -11.58
N GLY A 126 -2.00 -9.60 -11.66
CA GLY A 126 -1.64 -11.00 -11.50
C GLY A 126 -1.72 -11.47 -10.04
N PRO A 127 -1.63 -12.79 -9.80
CA PRO A 127 -1.64 -13.33 -8.45
C PRO A 127 -0.44 -12.86 -7.65
N ARG A 128 -0.62 -12.60 -6.35
CA ARG A 128 0.42 -12.09 -5.42
C ARG A 128 1.09 -10.79 -5.88
N GLU A 129 0.35 -9.92 -6.56
CA GLU A 129 0.87 -8.68 -7.12
C GLU A 129 0.35 -7.45 -6.37
N PHE A 130 1.25 -6.48 -6.16
CA PHE A 130 0.89 -5.12 -5.77
C PHE A 130 0.94 -4.20 -6.99
N GLN A 131 -0.07 -3.34 -7.12
CA GLN A 131 -0.04 -2.21 -8.05
C GLN A 131 -0.36 -0.90 -7.33
N THR A 132 0.42 0.14 -7.62
CA THR A 132 0.12 1.51 -7.17
C THR A 132 -0.17 2.38 -8.38
N ILE A 133 -1.38 2.92 -8.42
CA ILE A 133 -1.87 3.78 -9.47
C ILE A 133 -1.89 5.20 -8.93
N ILE A 134 -1.31 6.13 -9.69
CA ILE A 134 -1.29 7.56 -9.36
C ILE A 134 -1.89 8.36 -10.50
N TRP A 135 -2.70 9.36 -10.15
CA TRP A 135 -3.22 10.30 -11.14
C TRP A 135 -3.58 11.64 -10.51
N ASP A 136 -3.57 12.68 -11.34
CA ASP A 136 -4.00 14.01 -10.94
C ASP A 136 -5.48 14.21 -11.27
N ALA A 137 -6.22 14.82 -10.35
CA ALA A 137 -7.60 15.24 -10.52
C ALA A 137 -7.79 16.67 -10.00
N PRO A 138 -8.76 17.44 -10.53
CA PRO A 138 -9.11 18.73 -9.95
C PRO A 138 -9.49 18.55 -8.47
N LEU A 139 -8.95 19.41 -7.60
CA LEU A 139 -9.33 19.43 -6.19
C LEU A 139 -10.78 19.91 -6.07
N ASN A 140 -11.68 19.05 -5.59
CA ASN A 140 -12.99 19.48 -5.13
C ASN A 140 -12.87 20.07 -3.71
N PRO A 141 -13.14 21.38 -3.51
CA PRO A 141 -13.05 22.02 -2.19
C PRO A 141 -13.93 21.35 -1.12
N GLU A 142 -15.04 20.72 -1.52
CA GLU A 142 -15.95 20.04 -0.60
C GLU A 142 -15.35 18.76 0.00
N VAL A 143 -14.51 18.04 -0.76
CA VAL A 143 -13.82 16.82 -0.30
C VAL A 143 -12.68 17.15 0.67
N MET A 144 -12.12 18.35 0.57
CA MET A 144 -11.14 18.88 1.54
C MET A 144 -11.81 19.45 2.81
N ALA A 145 -13.13 19.66 2.77
CA ALA A 145 -13.93 20.26 3.84
C ALA A 145 -14.56 19.24 4.79
N THR A 146 -14.61 17.94 4.44
CA THR A 146 -15.00 16.84 5.36
C THR A 146 -13.93 16.54 6.43
N LYS A 147 -13.16 17.56 6.83
CA LYS A 147 -12.34 17.54 8.04
C LYS A 147 -13.25 17.31 9.26
N THR A 148 -12.78 16.47 10.16
CA THR A 148 -13.38 16.08 11.47
C THR A 148 -14.68 15.30 11.32
N ASP A 149 -14.72 14.00 11.64
CA ASP A 149 -14.50 13.45 12.99
C ASP A 149 -13.72 12.12 13.03
#